data_AF-A0A9N9KHW5-F1
#
_entry.id   AF-A0A9N9KHW5-F1
#
_cell.length_a   1.000
_cell.length_b   1.000
_cell.length_c   1.000
_cell.angle_alpha   90.00
_cell.angle_beta   90.00
_cell.angle_gamma   90.00
#
_symmetry.space_group_name_H-M   'P 1'
#
loop_
_entity.id
_entity.type
_entity.pdbx_description
1 polymer ?
#
loop_
_entity_poly.entity_id
_entity_poly.type
_entity_poly.pdbx_seq_one_letter_code
_entity_poly.pdbx_strand_id
1 'polypeptide(L)'
;LTASPNDTISSVSTQSEIGKEIVSNTYHTKDHWMAVSMHNDQKLWKCDYCQLKTYSINISRIHLKEHTLSCSFSSICKTHGDVFKQITKEEMDKSIVDLVVRTGISFSIFDNPLFYKMTRNLHYVINSYKVPHSTTISRHLTSDMFNKRFEFIRNILAKTFGQISLTCDGWHSTVHKCQTAEKILLVIKDTLEKYSIENKIFALIIDNTTTNKAVTRLFQNKLPNKELISI
;
A
#
# COMPACT_ATOMS: atom_id res chain seq x y z
N LEU A 1 -47.02 -32.76 41.50
CA LEU A 1 -46.93 -33.55 40.27
C LEU A 1 -45.65 -33.08 39.56
N THR A 2 -44.48 -33.60 39.97
CA THR A 2 -43.69 -34.64 39.26
C THR A 2 -43.28 -34.17 37.85
N ALA A 3 -42.01 -34.03 37.44
CA ALA A 3 -40.75 -34.63 37.88
C ALA A 3 -39.49 -33.85 37.40
N SER A 4 -38.40 -34.03 38.16
CA SER A 4 -36.93 -33.89 37.98
C SER A 4 -36.28 -34.15 36.59
N PRO A 5 -34.92 -34.14 36.42
CA PRO A 5 -33.80 -33.40 37.05
C PRO A 5 -32.66 -32.98 36.05
N ASN A 6 -31.58 -32.39 36.59
CA ASN A 6 -30.13 -32.51 36.23
C ASN A 6 -29.37 -31.21 35.94
N ASP A 7 -28.64 -30.78 36.97
CA ASP A 7 -27.18 -30.70 37.04
C ASP A 7 -26.40 -30.13 35.84
N THR A 8 -25.76 -28.97 36.02
CA THR A 8 -24.33 -28.89 36.43
C THR A 8 -23.83 -27.47 36.22
N ILE A 9 -23.45 -26.82 37.31
CA ILE A 9 -22.62 -25.62 37.36
C ILE A 9 -21.15 -26.07 37.24
N SER A 10 -20.36 -25.43 36.40
CA SER A 10 -18.93 -25.25 36.68
C SER A 10 -18.44 -23.90 36.15
N SER A 11 -17.66 -23.29 37.04
CA SER A 11 -17.15 -21.93 37.08
C SER A 11 -15.90 -21.70 36.25
N VAL A 12 -15.78 -20.47 35.74
CA VAL A 12 -14.59 -19.57 35.71
C VAL A 12 -13.20 -20.24 35.70
N SER A 13 -12.40 -19.98 34.67
CA SER A 13 -11.12 -19.22 34.80
C SER A 13 -10.33 -19.07 33.49
N THR A 14 -9.94 -17.82 33.25
CA THR A 14 -8.68 -17.31 32.65
C THR A 14 -8.12 -17.81 31.31
N GLN A 15 -7.92 -16.82 30.45
CA GLN A 15 -6.96 -16.68 29.36
C GLN A 15 -5.62 -17.42 29.57
N SER A 16 -5.22 -18.20 28.57
CA SER A 16 -3.84 -18.28 28.07
C SER A 16 -3.76 -19.42 27.05
N GLU A 17 -3.73 -19.11 25.75
CA GLU A 17 -2.99 -19.91 24.78
C GLU A 17 -2.82 -19.11 23.47
N ILE A 18 -1.70 -18.37 23.43
CA ILE A 18 -1.15 -17.78 22.21
C ILE A 18 -0.56 -18.93 21.40
N GLY A 19 -1.34 -19.43 20.45
CA GLY A 19 -0.86 -20.35 19.40
C GLY A 19 0.12 -19.62 18.49
N LYS A 20 1.40 -20.00 18.57
CA LYS A 20 2.44 -19.63 17.59
C LYS A 20 2.14 -20.33 16.26
N GLU A 21 1.42 -19.67 15.37
CA GLU A 21 1.35 -20.10 13.98
C GLU A 21 2.59 -19.53 13.24
N ILE A 22 3.61 -20.38 13.10
CA ILE A 22 4.80 -20.09 12.30
C ILE A 22 4.37 -20.08 10.83
N VAL A 23 4.04 -18.90 10.31
CA VAL A 23 3.78 -18.70 8.88
C VAL A 23 5.10 -18.94 8.13
N SER A 24 5.16 -20.04 7.40
CA SER A 24 6.27 -20.38 6.52
C SER A 24 6.33 -19.40 5.35
N ASN A 25 7.02 -18.28 5.52
CA ASN A 25 7.34 -17.35 4.43
C ASN A 25 8.32 -18.03 3.45
N THR A 26 7.81 -18.55 2.34
CA THR A 26 8.59 -18.98 1.18
C THR A 26 9.08 -17.75 0.41
N TYR A 27 10.19 -17.17 0.85
CA TYR A 27 10.91 -16.14 0.08
C TYR A 27 11.43 -16.72 -1.25
N HIS A 28 11.18 -16.05 -2.38
CA HIS A 28 11.78 -16.40 -3.67
C HIS A 28 13.16 -15.74 -3.77
N THR A 29 14.22 -16.54 -3.64
CA THR A 29 15.62 -16.07 -3.57
C THR A 29 16.29 -15.88 -4.92
N LYS A 30 15.64 -16.26 -6.02
CA LYS A 30 16.31 -16.27 -7.33
C LYS A 30 16.56 -14.87 -7.90
N ASP A 31 15.75 -13.88 -7.54
CA ASP A 31 15.78 -12.55 -8.17
C ASP A 31 16.84 -11.59 -7.59
N HIS A 32 17.63 -12.04 -6.61
CA HIS A 32 18.54 -11.18 -5.83
C HIS A 32 20.00 -11.68 -5.79
N TRP A 33 20.29 -12.73 -6.55
CA TRP A 33 21.60 -13.36 -6.58
C TRP A 33 22.05 -13.57 -8.02
N MET A 34 23.13 -12.90 -8.40
CA MET A 34 23.82 -13.25 -9.63
C MET A 34 24.66 -14.52 -9.41
N ALA A 35 24.55 -15.47 -10.34
CA ALA A 35 25.49 -16.58 -10.43
C ALA A 35 26.78 -16.03 -11.06
N VAL A 36 27.85 -15.92 -10.27
CA VAL A 36 29.06 -15.20 -10.71
C VAL A 36 30.14 -16.12 -11.26
N SER A 37 30.17 -17.40 -10.85
CA SER A 37 31.01 -18.43 -11.46
C SER A 37 30.79 -19.81 -10.83
N MET A 38 31.27 -20.85 -11.53
CA MET A 38 31.51 -22.20 -11.01
C MET A 38 32.97 -22.26 -10.54
N HIS A 39 33.21 -22.61 -9.28
CA HIS A 39 34.54 -22.94 -8.78
C HIS A 39 34.44 -24.31 -8.11
N ASN A 40 35.11 -25.33 -8.66
CA ASN A 40 35.05 -26.73 -8.23
C ASN A 40 33.62 -27.29 -8.13
N ASP A 41 32.83 -27.18 -9.20
CA ASP A 41 31.45 -27.70 -9.33
C ASP A 41 30.43 -27.17 -8.30
N GLN A 42 30.79 -26.13 -7.54
CA GLN A 42 29.88 -25.44 -6.63
C GLN A 42 29.47 -24.07 -7.18
N LYS A 43 28.17 -23.81 -7.14
CA LYS A 43 27.57 -22.55 -7.62
C LYS A 43 27.83 -21.43 -6.62
N LEU A 44 28.63 -20.44 -7.03
CA LEU A 44 28.87 -19.23 -6.26
C LEU A 44 27.75 -18.21 -6.51
N TRP A 45 27.08 -17.82 -5.44
CA TRP A 45 26.06 -16.78 -5.44
C TRP A 45 26.65 -15.48 -4.91
N LYS A 46 26.45 -14.37 -5.63
CA LYS A 46 26.84 -13.03 -5.18
C LYS A 46 25.61 -12.17 -4.91
N CYS A 47 25.59 -11.52 -3.74
CA CYS A 47 24.52 -10.60 -3.36
C CYS A 47 24.73 -9.25 -4.04
N ASP A 48 23.71 -8.72 -4.70
CA ASP A 48 23.81 -7.45 -5.43
C ASP A 48 23.89 -6.22 -4.49
N TYR A 49 23.42 -6.34 -3.25
CA TYR A 49 23.38 -5.23 -2.29
C TYR A 49 24.70 -4.98 -1.56
N CYS A 50 25.41 -6.04 -1.15
CA CYS A 50 26.65 -5.91 -0.36
C CYS A 50 27.82 -6.68 -0.96
N GLN A 51 27.64 -7.26 -2.15
CA GLN A 51 28.67 -8.00 -2.90
C GLN A 51 29.20 -9.27 -2.19
N LEU A 52 28.55 -9.70 -1.10
CA LEU A 52 28.87 -10.93 -0.37
C LEU A 52 28.74 -12.14 -1.29
N LYS A 53 29.74 -13.02 -1.25
CA LYS A 53 29.78 -14.26 -2.03
C LYS A 53 29.55 -15.46 -1.10
N THR A 54 28.65 -16.36 -1.48
CA THR A 54 28.37 -17.59 -0.73
C THR A 54 28.11 -18.76 -1.66
N TYR A 55 28.45 -19.96 -1.21
CA TYR A 55 28.23 -21.21 -1.93
C TYR A 55 26.94 -21.92 -1.48
N SER A 56 26.29 -21.44 -0.41
CA SER A 56 25.09 -22.05 0.16
C SER A 56 23.85 -21.17 0.02
N ILE A 57 22.81 -21.75 -0.60
CA ILE A 57 21.52 -21.09 -0.77
C ILE A 57 20.81 -20.81 0.56
N ASN A 58 21.08 -21.60 1.61
CA ASN A 58 20.51 -21.38 2.93
C ASN A 58 21.18 -20.19 3.63
N ILE A 59 22.50 -20.05 3.49
CA ILE A 59 23.23 -18.86 3.95
C ILE A 59 22.75 -17.62 3.19
N SER A 60 22.53 -17.74 1.87
CA SER A 60 21.95 -16.68 1.05
C SER A 60 20.57 -16.21 1.54
N ARG A 61 19.70 -17.15 1.94
CA ARG A 61 18.37 -16.84 2.49
C ARG A 61 18.45 -16.09 3.80
N ILE A 62 19.31 -16.54 4.70
CA ILE A 62 19.50 -15.92 6.02
C ILE A 62 20.08 -14.52 5.85
N HIS A 63 21.10 -14.37 5.02
CA HIS A 63 21.70 -13.08 4.67
C HIS A 63 20.68 -12.08 4.06
N LEU A 64 19.79 -12.54 3.18
CA LEU A 64 18.75 -11.68 2.60
C LEU A 64 17.68 -11.29 3.65
N LYS A 65 17.39 -12.18 4.61
CA LYS A 65 16.57 -11.84 5.78
C LYS A 65 17.25 -10.79 6.67
N GLU A 66 18.57 -10.84 6.82
CA GLU A 66 19.32 -9.82 7.55
C GLU A 66 19.25 -8.45 6.84
N HIS A 67 19.30 -8.40 5.50
CA HIS A 67 19.02 -7.16 4.76
C HIS A 67 17.63 -6.56 5.05
N THR A 68 16.62 -7.38 5.35
CA THR A 68 15.24 -6.91 5.60
C THR A 68 14.92 -6.61 7.06
N LEU A 69 15.65 -7.18 8.03
CA LEU A 69 15.32 -7.05 9.45
C LEU A 69 16.45 -6.42 10.28
N SER A 70 17.71 -6.71 9.98
CA SER A 70 18.85 -6.20 10.74
C SER A 70 20.17 -6.55 10.04
N CYS A 71 20.58 -5.78 9.04
CA CYS A 71 22.00 -5.66 8.76
C CYS A 71 22.52 -4.71 9.83
N SER A 72 22.81 -5.27 11.00
CA SER A 72 23.87 -4.71 11.82
C SER A 72 25.11 -4.80 10.94
N PHE A 73 25.71 -3.65 10.61
CA PHE A 73 27.06 -3.58 10.07
C PHE A 73 28.01 -4.31 11.05
N SER A 74 28.09 -5.64 10.97
CA SER A 74 28.94 -6.43 11.86
C SER A 74 30.26 -6.71 11.16
N SER A 75 31.19 -5.80 11.40
CA SER A 75 32.60 -6.08 11.72
C SER A 75 33.56 -6.65 10.67
N ILE A 76 33.25 -6.66 9.36
CA ILE A 76 34.30 -6.90 8.33
C ILE A 76 34.71 -5.63 7.57
N CYS A 77 33.93 -4.56 7.61
CA CYS A 77 34.32 -3.26 7.04
C CYS A 77 34.80 -2.31 8.15
N LYS A 78 35.94 -2.64 8.80
CA LYS A 78 36.68 -1.68 9.62
C LYS A 78 38.06 -1.45 9.01
N THR A 79 38.10 -0.80 7.87
CA THR A 79 39.31 -0.09 7.43
C THR A 79 38.92 1.21 6.76
N HIS A 80 39.46 2.29 7.33
CA HIS A 80 39.42 3.70 6.92
C HIS A 80 38.17 4.49 7.31
N GLY A 81 38.41 5.52 8.13
CA GLY A 81 37.40 6.41 8.67
C GLY A 81 36.53 7.03 7.59
N ASP A 82 35.22 7.02 7.87
CA ASP A 82 34.17 7.62 7.06
C ASP A 82 34.36 9.12 6.95
N VAL A 83 35.19 9.53 6.00
CA VAL A 83 35.01 10.80 5.30
C VAL A 83 33.79 10.59 4.42
N PHE A 84 32.68 11.27 4.72
CA PHE A 84 31.52 11.33 3.82
C PHE A 84 32.03 11.71 2.43
N LYS A 85 32.13 10.74 1.51
CA LYS A 85 32.47 11.02 0.13
C LYS A 85 31.31 11.85 -0.41
N GLN A 86 31.56 13.14 -0.59
CA GLN A 86 30.57 14.07 -1.11
C GLN A 86 30.15 13.56 -2.49
N ILE A 87 28.88 13.16 -2.62
CA ILE A 87 28.32 12.69 -3.88
C ILE A 87 28.36 13.87 -4.85
N THR A 88 28.96 13.65 -6.02
CA THR A 88 29.02 14.72 -7.03
C THR A 88 27.63 14.91 -7.65
N LYS A 89 27.39 16.11 -8.20
CA LYS A 89 26.16 16.37 -8.97
C LYS A 89 25.96 15.31 -10.07
N GLU A 90 27.03 14.95 -10.77
CA GLU A 90 27.00 13.96 -11.85
C GLU A 90 26.63 12.54 -11.38
N GLU A 91 27.09 12.12 -10.20
CA GLU A 91 26.73 10.82 -9.60
C GLU A 91 25.24 10.79 -9.21
N MET A 92 24.72 11.91 -8.71
CA MET A 92 23.29 12.05 -8.38
C MET A 92 22.43 12.06 -9.64
N ASP A 93 22.83 12.81 -10.68
CA ASP A 93 22.13 12.90 -11.96
C ASP A 93 22.04 11.51 -12.63
N LYS A 94 23.13 10.72 -12.60
CA LYS A 94 23.12 9.32 -13.07
C LYS A 94 22.13 8.45 -12.30
N SER A 95 22.08 8.60 -10.97
CA SER A 95 21.16 7.84 -10.11
C SER A 95 19.69 8.19 -10.39
N ILE A 96 19.41 9.45 -10.68
CA ILE A 96 18.08 9.94 -11.08
C ILE A 96 17.66 9.31 -12.42
N VAL A 97 18.55 9.30 -13.41
CA VAL A 97 18.28 8.68 -14.72
C VAL A 97 18.06 7.18 -14.57
N ASP A 98 18.89 6.49 -13.80
CA ASP A 98 18.74 5.06 -13.52
C ASP A 98 17.39 4.74 -12.87
N LEU A 99 16.95 5.57 -11.90
CA LEU A 99 15.64 5.42 -11.27
C LEU A 99 14.53 5.49 -12.32
N VAL A 100 14.49 6.54 -13.14
CA VAL A 100 13.45 6.73 -14.16
C VAL A 100 13.43 5.59 -15.17
N VAL A 101 14.59 5.29 -15.77
CA VAL A 101 14.68 4.31 -16.86
C VAL A 101 14.38 2.90 -16.38
N ARG A 102 14.92 2.50 -15.22
CA ARG A 102 14.75 1.11 -14.73
C ARG A 102 13.38 0.84 -14.13
N THR A 103 12.73 1.85 -13.55
CA THR A 103 11.43 1.67 -12.89
C THR A 103 10.24 2.14 -13.73
N GLY A 104 10.49 2.83 -14.85
CA GLY A 104 9.43 3.38 -15.69
C GLY A 104 8.64 4.51 -15.03
N ILE A 105 9.17 5.15 -13.98
CA ILE A 105 8.52 6.27 -13.31
C ILE A 105 8.58 7.51 -14.22
N SER A 106 7.48 8.27 -14.30
CA SER A 106 7.43 9.53 -15.07
C SER A 106 8.42 10.58 -14.55
N PHE A 107 9.05 11.34 -15.45
CA PHE A 107 9.92 12.49 -15.10
C PHE A 107 9.21 13.55 -14.24
N SER A 108 7.88 13.66 -14.36
CA SER A 108 7.09 14.59 -13.54
C SER A 108 7.15 14.29 -12.04
N ILE A 109 7.69 13.15 -11.62
CA ILE A 109 7.92 12.85 -10.19
C ILE A 109 8.87 13.87 -9.54
N PHE A 110 9.84 14.41 -10.30
CA PHE A 110 10.82 15.37 -9.75
C PHE A 110 10.23 16.77 -9.57
N ASP A 111 9.14 17.09 -10.26
CA ASP A 111 8.37 18.32 -10.06
C ASP A 111 7.42 18.20 -8.86
N ASN A 112 7.23 17.00 -8.29
CA ASN A 112 6.31 16.78 -7.20
C ASN A 112 6.90 17.26 -5.85
N PRO A 113 6.27 18.24 -5.16
CA PRO A 113 6.79 18.76 -3.89
C PRO A 113 6.89 17.71 -2.79
N LEU A 114 6.05 16.66 -2.83
CA LEU A 114 6.11 15.56 -1.86
C LEU A 114 7.33 14.68 -2.09
N PHE A 115 7.73 14.48 -3.35
CA PHE A 115 8.96 13.76 -3.68
C PHE A 115 10.18 14.52 -3.16
N TYR A 116 10.26 15.83 -3.42
CA TYR A 116 11.32 16.68 -2.88
C TYR A 116 11.36 16.67 -1.34
N LYS A 117 10.20 16.78 -0.69
CA LYS A 117 10.11 16.69 0.77
C LYS A 117 10.61 15.34 1.29
N MET A 118 10.26 14.25 0.60
CA MET A 118 10.69 12.90 0.96
C MET A 118 12.21 12.74 0.82
N THR A 119 12.80 13.10 -0.33
CA THR A 119 14.24 12.97 -0.57
C THR A 119 15.06 13.82 0.41
N ARG A 120 14.59 15.04 0.69
CA ARG A 120 15.19 15.91 1.70
C ARG A 120 15.12 15.30 3.10
N ASN A 121 13.99 14.70 3.47
CA ASN A 121 13.87 14.04 4.76
C ASN A 121 14.79 12.82 4.86
N LEU A 122 14.87 11.99 3.81
CA LEU A 122 15.78 10.85 3.76
C LEU A 122 17.25 11.23 3.93
N HIS A 123 17.66 12.38 3.39
CA HIS A 123 19.00 12.93 3.62
C HIS A 123 19.30 13.15 5.11
N TYR A 124 18.33 13.63 5.90
CA TYR A 124 18.52 13.86 7.34
C TYR A 124 18.56 12.58 8.17
N VAL A 125 17.94 11.49 7.69
CA VAL A 125 17.78 10.25 8.46
C VAL A 125 18.54 9.08 7.83
N ILE A 126 19.47 9.33 6.91
CA ILE A 126 20.09 8.32 6.04
C ILE A 126 20.74 7.17 6.82
N ASN A 127 21.28 7.44 8.02
CA ASN A 127 21.93 6.44 8.87
C ASN A 127 20.99 5.72 9.84
N SER A 128 19.79 6.25 10.08
CA SER A 128 18.85 5.74 11.09
C SER A 128 17.57 5.17 10.50
N TYR A 129 17.19 5.61 9.30
CA TYR A 129 15.94 5.24 8.67
C TYR A 129 16.15 4.15 7.62
N LYS A 130 15.50 3.01 7.85
CA LYS A 130 15.47 1.90 6.90
C LYS A 130 14.22 2.04 6.05
N VAL A 131 14.40 2.14 4.73
CA VAL A 131 13.28 2.20 3.80
C VAL A 131 12.45 0.92 3.95
N PRO A 132 11.15 1.03 4.32
CA PRO A 132 10.33 -0.13 4.57
C PRO A 132 10.04 -0.89 3.28
N HIS A 133 9.87 -2.21 3.39
CA HIS A 133 9.46 -3.04 2.26
C HIS A 133 8.05 -2.66 1.76
N SER A 134 7.77 -2.88 0.48
CA SER A 134 6.49 -2.52 -0.16
C SER A 134 5.26 -3.09 0.55
N THR A 135 5.36 -4.31 1.08
CA THR A 135 4.29 -4.94 1.89
C THR A 135 4.08 -4.25 3.22
N THR A 136 5.15 -3.79 3.88
CA THR A 136 5.06 -3.00 5.12
C THR A 136 4.38 -1.66 4.85
N ILE A 137 4.72 -1.01 3.73
CA ILE A 137 4.03 0.20 3.27
C ILE A 137 2.55 -0.10 3.09
N SER A 138 2.21 -1.08 2.24
CA SER A 138 0.83 -1.43 1.90
C SER A 138 -0.02 -1.85 3.12
N ARG A 139 0.52 -2.64 4.05
CA ARG A 139 -0.25 -3.18 5.18
C ARG A 139 -0.31 -2.24 6.38
N HIS A 140 0.79 -1.58 6.72
CA HIS A 140 0.90 -0.89 8.00
C HIS A 140 0.93 0.63 7.83
N LEU A 141 1.72 1.14 6.89
CA LEU A 141 1.79 2.59 6.67
C LEU A 141 0.56 3.10 5.94
N THR A 142 0.05 2.34 4.97
CA THR A 142 -1.16 2.71 4.25
C THR A 142 -2.37 2.58 5.16
N SER A 143 -2.59 1.45 5.85
CA SER A 143 -3.81 1.28 6.66
C SER A 143 -3.96 2.36 7.73
N ASP A 144 -2.95 2.59 8.57
CA ASP A 144 -3.09 3.52 9.69
C ASP A 144 -3.14 4.98 9.23
N MET A 145 -2.28 5.38 8.28
CA MET A 145 -2.27 6.76 7.78
C MET A 145 -3.47 7.06 6.89
N PHE A 146 -3.85 6.11 6.03
CA PHE A 146 -5.05 6.21 5.19
C PHE A 146 -6.27 6.29 6.07
N ASN A 147 -6.48 5.38 7.02
CA ASN A 147 -7.66 5.38 7.87
C ASN A 147 -7.73 6.68 8.70
N LYS A 148 -6.61 7.17 9.24
CA LYS A 148 -6.58 8.46 9.93
C LYS A 148 -7.00 9.62 9.02
N ARG A 149 -6.46 9.69 7.80
CA ARG A 149 -6.83 10.75 6.83
C ARG A 149 -8.27 10.60 6.34
N PHE A 150 -8.70 9.37 6.11
CA PHE A 150 -10.04 9.01 5.69
C PHE A 150 -11.05 9.45 6.74
N GLU A 151 -10.83 9.11 8.01
CA GLU A 151 -11.66 9.55 9.14
C GLU A 151 -11.67 11.07 9.29
N PHE A 152 -10.52 11.72 9.12
CA PHE A 152 -10.46 13.18 9.12
C PHE A 152 -11.34 13.80 8.03
N ILE A 153 -11.25 13.32 6.78
CA ILE A 153 -12.07 13.79 5.66
C ILE A 153 -13.54 13.48 5.91
N ARG A 154 -13.88 12.26 6.36
CA ARG A 154 -15.24 11.85 6.70
C ARG A 154 -15.84 12.80 7.74
N ASN A 155 -15.08 13.12 8.79
CA ASN A 155 -15.50 14.04 9.84
C ASN A 155 -15.68 15.47 9.33
N ILE A 156 -14.83 15.94 8.41
CA ILE A 156 -15.03 17.24 7.76
C ILE A 156 -16.35 17.23 6.99
N LEU A 157 -16.54 16.27 6.08
CA LEU A 157 -17.74 16.18 5.25
C LEU A 157 -19.02 16.02 6.10
N ALA A 158 -18.96 15.24 7.18
CA ALA A 158 -20.06 15.06 8.11
C ALA A 158 -20.40 16.35 8.89
N LYS A 159 -19.42 17.23 9.15
CA LYS A 159 -19.64 18.53 9.83
C LYS A 159 -19.92 19.69 8.87
N THR A 160 -19.58 19.56 7.60
CA THR A 160 -19.85 20.61 6.60
C THR A 160 -21.34 20.90 6.55
N PHE A 161 -21.69 22.16 6.82
CA PHE A 161 -23.04 22.69 6.60
C PHE A 161 -23.23 22.95 5.11
N GLY A 162 -24.37 22.54 4.58
CA GLY A 162 -24.69 22.70 3.17
C GLY A 162 -24.77 21.38 2.42
N GLN A 163 -24.90 21.51 1.10
CA GLN A 163 -25.12 20.38 0.21
C GLN A 163 -23.85 20.08 -0.62
N ILE A 164 -23.69 18.82 -0.99
CA ILE A 164 -22.53 18.30 -1.73
C ILE A 164 -22.99 17.95 -3.15
N SER A 165 -22.19 18.36 -4.14
CA SER A 165 -22.30 17.84 -5.50
C SER A 165 -21.31 16.69 -5.69
N LEU A 166 -21.75 15.63 -6.37
CA LEU A 166 -20.92 14.48 -6.74
C LEU A 166 -20.71 14.49 -8.24
N THR A 167 -19.45 14.56 -8.69
CA THR A 167 -19.09 14.35 -10.09
C THR A 167 -18.66 12.90 -10.29
N CYS A 168 -19.28 12.20 -11.22
CA CYS A 168 -18.90 10.84 -11.62
C CYS A 168 -18.23 10.89 -12.98
N ASP A 169 -16.94 10.56 -13.01
CA ASP A 169 -16.16 10.41 -14.24
C ASP A 169 -16.00 8.92 -14.55
N GLY A 170 -16.57 8.48 -15.66
CA GLY A 170 -16.57 7.09 -16.10
C GLY A 170 -15.94 6.96 -17.47
N TRP A 171 -14.88 6.17 -17.59
CA TRP A 171 -14.27 5.82 -18.87
C TRP A 171 -14.43 4.33 -19.18
N HIS A 172 -14.45 4.01 -20.47
CA HIS A 172 -14.47 2.63 -20.92
C HIS A 172 -13.04 2.06 -20.91
N SER A 173 -12.88 0.86 -20.31
CA SER A 173 -11.67 0.06 -20.43
C SER A 173 -11.98 -1.20 -21.21
N THR A 174 -11.20 -1.47 -22.26
CA THR A 174 -11.35 -2.67 -23.10
C THR A 174 -11.06 -3.97 -22.35
N VAL A 175 -10.41 -3.88 -21.18
CA VAL A 175 -10.02 -5.02 -20.34
C VAL A 175 -11.14 -5.44 -19.38
N HIS A 176 -12.13 -4.58 -19.13
CA HIS A 176 -13.18 -4.82 -18.14
C HIS A 176 -14.55 -4.92 -18.79
N LYS A 177 -15.38 -5.84 -18.27
CA LYS A 177 -16.75 -6.05 -18.76
C LYS A 177 -17.61 -4.79 -18.57
N CYS A 178 -18.56 -4.60 -19.47
CA CYS A 178 -19.58 -3.56 -19.38
C CYS A 178 -20.28 -3.59 -18.02
N GLN A 179 -20.34 -2.42 -17.36
CA GLN A 179 -21.05 -2.24 -16.10
C GLN A 179 -22.52 -1.91 -16.38
N THR A 180 -23.43 -2.49 -15.60
CA THR A 180 -24.85 -2.14 -15.64
C THR A 180 -25.10 -0.89 -14.80
N ALA A 181 -26.19 -0.18 -15.08
CA ALA A 181 -26.59 0.99 -14.29
C ALA A 181 -26.77 0.65 -12.81
N GLU A 182 -27.27 -0.54 -12.49
CA GLU A 182 -27.43 -1.02 -11.11
C GLU A 182 -26.10 -1.19 -10.37
N LYS A 183 -25.08 -1.72 -11.04
CA LYS A 183 -23.74 -1.89 -10.44
C LYS A 183 -23.07 -0.54 -10.20
N ILE A 184 -23.21 0.39 -11.14
CA ILE A 184 -22.70 1.76 -10.98
C ILE A 184 -23.39 2.44 -9.81
N LEU A 185 -24.72 2.33 -9.72
CA LEU A 185 -25.51 2.88 -8.63
C LEU A 185 -25.11 2.30 -7.27
N LEU A 186 -24.80 1.00 -7.21
CA LEU A 186 -24.33 0.36 -5.98
C LEU A 186 -23.00 0.96 -5.53
N VAL A 187 -22.02 1.11 -6.43
CA VAL A 187 -20.72 1.74 -6.11
C VAL A 187 -20.90 3.17 -5.62
N ILE A 188 -21.80 3.94 -6.25
CA ILE A 188 -22.12 5.30 -5.79
C ILE A 188 -22.67 5.26 -4.36
N LYS A 189 -23.67 4.40 -4.09
CA LYS A 189 -24.27 4.26 -2.76
C LYS A 189 -23.26 3.86 -1.70
N ASP A 190 -22.48 2.82 -1.96
CA ASP A 190 -21.44 2.33 -1.05
C ASP A 190 -20.45 3.46 -0.73
N THR A 191 -20.10 4.28 -1.72
CA THR A 191 -19.23 5.44 -1.52
C THR A 191 -19.90 6.49 -0.62
N LEU A 192 -21.16 6.84 -0.89
CA LEU A 192 -21.89 7.83 -0.09
C LEU A 192 -22.05 7.39 1.37
N GLU A 193 -22.34 6.11 1.61
CA GLU A 193 -22.44 5.51 2.93
C GLU A 193 -21.09 5.51 3.65
N LYS A 194 -20.03 5.08 2.95
CA LYS A 194 -18.67 5.03 3.49
C LYS A 194 -18.19 6.39 4.01
N TYR A 195 -18.58 7.48 3.35
CA TYR A 195 -18.28 8.84 3.77
C TYR A 195 -19.37 9.48 4.65
N SER A 196 -20.46 8.77 4.94
CA SER A 196 -21.58 9.26 5.75
C SER A 196 -22.20 10.57 5.21
N ILE A 197 -22.30 10.68 3.88
CA ILE A 197 -22.79 11.88 3.18
C ILE A 197 -24.07 11.63 2.37
N GLU A 198 -24.70 10.46 2.49
CA GLU A 198 -25.90 10.12 1.70
C GLU A 198 -26.98 11.21 1.81
N ASN A 199 -27.23 11.74 3.00
CA ASN A 199 -28.26 12.77 3.22
C ASN A 199 -27.84 14.19 2.81
N LYS A 200 -26.61 14.38 2.36
CA LYS A 200 -26.04 15.70 2.01
C LYS A 200 -25.93 15.94 0.50
N ILE A 201 -26.14 14.91 -0.31
CA ILE A 201 -26.07 15.07 -1.76
C ILE A 201 -27.21 15.94 -2.26
N PHE A 202 -26.88 17.00 -2.99
CA PHE A 202 -27.83 17.83 -3.72
C PHE A 202 -27.82 17.53 -5.20
N ALA A 203 -26.63 17.34 -5.78
CA ALA A 203 -26.48 17.10 -7.21
C ALA A 203 -25.56 15.92 -7.52
N LEU A 204 -25.94 15.16 -8.54
CA LEU A 204 -25.10 14.16 -9.20
C LEU A 204 -24.85 14.61 -10.63
N ILE A 205 -23.59 14.81 -10.97
CA ILE A 205 -23.12 15.23 -12.30
C ILE A 205 -22.45 14.03 -12.94
N ILE A 206 -23.03 13.55 -14.03
CA ILE A 206 -22.54 12.39 -14.80
C ILE A 206 -22.76 12.65 -16.29
N ASP A 207 -21.91 12.07 -17.12
CA ASP A 207 -21.99 12.15 -18.58
C ASP A 207 -23.29 11.56 -19.13
N ASN A 208 -23.74 12.12 -20.23
CA ASN A 208 -25.04 11.84 -20.83
C ASN A 208 -25.14 10.51 -21.63
N THR A 209 -24.41 9.47 -21.22
CA THR A 209 -24.48 8.15 -21.87
C THR A 209 -25.75 7.37 -21.48
N THR A 210 -26.17 6.41 -22.31
CA THR A 210 -27.39 5.62 -22.08
C THR A 210 -27.42 4.94 -20.71
N THR A 211 -26.30 4.34 -20.29
CA THR A 211 -26.19 3.70 -18.99
C THR A 211 -26.31 4.72 -17.86
N ASN A 212 -25.66 5.87 -17.98
CA ASN A 212 -25.65 6.89 -16.93
C ASN A 212 -26.97 7.65 -16.81
N LYS A 213 -27.70 7.84 -17.92
CA LYS A 213 -29.12 8.24 -17.88
C LYS A 213 -29.96 7.27 -17.06
N ALA A 214 -29.73 5.96 -17.21
CA ALA A 214 -30.43 4.96 -16.41
C ALA A 214 -30.00 5.01 -14.93
N VAL A 215 -28.72 5.24 -14.64
CA VAL A 215 -28.22 5.47 -13.26
C VAL A 215 -28.94 6.66 -12.63
N THR A 216 -29.01 7.79 -13.32
CA THR A 216 -29.70 9.01 -12.86
C THR A 216 -31.16 8.74 -12.51
N ARG A 217 -31.90 8.06 -13.38
CA ARG A 217 -33.31 7.69 -13.13
C ARG A 217 -33.45 6.77 -11.91
N LEU A 218 -32.60 5.75 -11.80
CA LEU A 218 -32.61 4.84 -10.65
C LEU A 218 -32.24 5.55 -9.34
N PHE A 219 -31.33 6.53 -9.40
CA PHE A 219 -30.92 7.35 -8.26
C PHE A 219 -32.06 8.27 -7.81
N GLN A 220 -32.73 8.96 -8.74
CA GLN A 220 -33.91 9.81 -8.47
C GLN A 220 -35.04 9.02 -7.80
N ASN A 221 -35.36 7.83 -8.31
CA ASN A 221 -36.41 6.99 -7.72
C ASN A 221 -36.12 6.60 -6.27
N LYS A 222 -34.85 6.46 -5.90
CA LYS A 222 -34.44 6.10 -4.53
C LYS A 222 -34.27 7.32 -3.61
N LEU A 223 -34.13 8.52 -4.16
CA LEU A 223 -33.88 9.77 -3.43
C LEU A 223 -34.66 10.92 -4.08
N PRO A 224 -35.99 10.97 -3.88
CA PRO A 224 -36.90 11.81 -4.68
C PRO A 224 -36.73 13.33 -4.50
N ASN A 225 -35.97 13.78 -3.49
CA ASN A 225 -35.82 15.20 -3.13
C ASN A 225 -34.46 15.81 -3.55
N LYS A 226 -33.79 15.28 -4.57
CA LYS A 226 -32.45 15.73 -5.00
C LYS A 226 -32.44 16.19 -6.46
N GLU A 227 -31.82 17.34 -6.72
CA GLU A 227 -31.68 17.90 -8.07
C GLU A 227 -30.57 17.18 -8.83
N LEU A 228 -30.92 16.27 -9.74
CA LEU A 228 -29.91 15.64 -10.59
C LEU A 228 -29.69 16.42 -11.89
N ILE A 229 -28.43 16.74 -12.17
CA ILE A 229 -28.00 17.47 -13.36
C ILE A 229 -27.16 16.51 -14.21
N SER A 230 -27.76 15.97 -15.27
CA SER A 230 -27.01 15.24 -16.30
C SER A 230 -26.42 16.26 -17.28
N ILE A 231 -25.11 16.20 -17.52
CA ILE A 231 -24.40 17.08 -18.46
C ILE A 231 -23.93 16.26 -19.66
#